data_AF-A0A5P9HNW2-F1
#
_entry.id   AF-A0A5P9HNW2-F1
#
_cell.length_a   1.000
_cell.length_b   1.000
_cell.length_c   1.000
_cell.angle_alpha   90.00
_cell.angle_beta   90.00
_cell.angle_gamma   90.00
#
_symmetry.space_group_name_H-M   'P 1'
#
loop_
_entity.id
_entity.type
_entity.pdbx_description
1 polymer ?
#
loop_
_entity_poly.entity_id
_entity_poly.type
_entity_poly.pdbx_seq_one_letter_code
_entity_poly.pdbx_strand_id
1 'polypeptide(L)'
;MKSSFQTTQKEEVVTQKEVNIRKLLNIIGLFIFSGIALTYLTTSLPKTDCTKEYLYFLVGGAITYYVLLNIYHIGHTGRKVVLITLFLLGCFSIFMAYYSLNNPVSHCY
;
A
#
# COMPACT_ATOMS: atom_id res chain seq x y z
N MET A 1 33.26 31.42 -4.10
CA MET A 1 32.26 31.13 -5.16
C MET A 1 31.99 29.62 -5.40
N LYS A 2 32.42 28.70 -4.51
CA LYS A 2 32.19 27.24 -4.63
C LYS A 2 31.00 26.70 -3.82
N SER A 3 30.51 27.45 -2.83
CA SER A 3 29.50 26.95 -1.89
C SER A 3 28.09 26.90 -2.47
N SER A 4 27.68 27.87 -3.30
CA SER A 4 26.36 27.86 -3.94
C SER A 4 26.20 26.73 -4.95
N PHE A 5 27.25 26.40 -5.69
CA PHE A 5 27.23 25.36 -6.73
C PHE A 5 27.11 23.93 -6.15
N GLN A 6 27.72 23.66 -4.99
CA GLN A 6 27.60 22.37 -4.31
C GLN A 6 26.24 22.16 -3.65
N THR A 7 25.61 23.23 -3.15
CA THR A 7 24.26 23.16 -2.57
C THR A 7 23.23 22.82 -3.65
N THR A 8 23.30 23.47 -4.81
CA THR A 8 22.39 23.19 -5.94
C THR A 8 22.51 21.75 -6.45
N GLN A 9 23.73 21.23 -6.62
CA GLN A 9 23.90 19.84 -7.07
C GLN A 9 23.46 18.80 -6.01
N LYS A 10 23.68 19.07 -4.71
CA LYS A 10 23.17 18.18 -3.65
C LYS A 10 21.64 18.16 -3.62
N GLU A 11 21.02 19.31 -3.82
CA GLU A 11 19.56 19.43 -3.83
C GLU A 11 18.97 18.70 -5.05
N GLU A 12 19.54 18.91 -6.24
CA GLU A 12 19.10 18.27 -7.49
C GLU A 12 19.29 16.74 -7.49
N VAL A 13 20.40 16.24 -6.93
CA VAL A 13 20.68 14.79 -6.80
C VAL A 13 19.75 14.13 -5.77
N VAL A 14 19.43 14.79 -4.66
CA VAL A 14 18.48 14.26 -3.66
C VAL A 14 17.07 14.19 -4.26
N THR A 15 16.63 15.23 -4.97
CA THR A 15 15.31 15.23 -5.63
C THR A 15 15.22 14.16 -6.71
N GLN A 16 16.27 13.94 -7.51
CA GLN A 16 16.24 12.90 -8.56
C GLN A 16 16.16 11.47 -7.97
N LYS A 17 16.86 11.21 -6.86
CA LYS A 17 16.80 9.93 -6.15
C LYS A 17 15.41 9.68 -5.56
N GLU A 18 14.78 10.70 -4.97
CA GLU A 18 13.42 10.58 -4.45
C GLU A 18 12.41 10.26 -5.56
N VAL A 19 12.52 10.90 -6.74
CA VAL A 19 11.66 10.59 -7.90
C VAL A 19 11.86 9.15 -8.39
N ASN A 20 13.10 8.65 -8.39
CA ASN A 20 13.39 7.27 -8.82
C ASN A 20 12.79 6.23 -7.86
N ILE A 21 12.90 6.45 -6.54
CA ILE A 21 12.29 5.60 -5.52
C ILE A 21 10.75 5.61 -5.65
N ARG A 22 10.15 6.77 -5.93
CA ARG A 22 8.69 6.88 -6.16
C ARG A 22 8.25 5.98 -7.31
N LYS A 23 8.94 6.08 -8.45
CA LYS A 23 8.64 5.27 -9.64
C LYS A 23 8.78 3.79 -9.37
N LEU A 24 9.85 3.39 -8.69
CA LEU A 24 10.13 2.00 -8.33
C LEU A 24 9.03 1.42 -7.43
N LEU A 25 8.64 2.13 -6.37
CA LEU A 25 7.54 1.71 -5.50
C LEU A 25 6.22 1.59 -6.25
N ASN A 26 5.93 2.53 -7.16
CA ASN A 26 4.72 2.50 -7.97
C ASN A 26 4.66 1.25 -8.88
N ILE A 27 5.80 0.87 -9.48
CA ILE A 27 5.93 -0.34 -10.30
C ILE A 27 5.76 -1.60 -9.45
N ILE A 28 6.35 -1.65 -8.26
CA ILE A 28 6.20 -2.78 -7.34
C ILE A 28 4.73 -2.94 -6.93
N GLY A 29 4.05 -1.85 -6.57
CA GLY A 29 2.63 -1.87 -6.27
C GLY A 29 1.81 -2.44 -7.43
N LEU A 30 2.05 -1.96 -8.65
CA LEU A 30 1.37 -2.45 -9.85
C LEU A 30 1.60 -3.95 -10.04
N PHE A 31 2.84 -4.41 -9.86
CA PHE A 31 3.19 -5.82 -10.00
C PHE A 31 2.49 -6.69 -8.96
N ILE A 32 2.45 -6.28 -7.69
CA ILE A 32 1.79 -7.02 -6.61
C ILE A 32 0.28 -7.10 -6.87
N PHE A 33 -0.40 -5.96 -7.09
CA PHE A 33 -1.85 -5.97 -7.30
C PHE A 33 -2.24 -6.67 -8.60
N SER A 34 -1.46 -6.53 -9.67
CA SER A 34 -1.66 -7.27 -10.92
C SER A 34 -1.45 -8.77 -10.74
N GLY A 35 -0.42 -9.19 -9.99
CA GLY A 35 -0.18 -10.60 -9.68
C GLY A 35 -1.32 -11.25 -8.89
N ILE A 36 -1.87 -10.53 -7.90
CA ILE A 36 -3.01 -11.04 -7.12
C ILE A 36 -4.28 -11.07 -8.00
N ALA A 37 -4.52 -10.03 -8.81
CA ALA A 37 -5.65 -10.03 -9.76
C ALA A 37 -5.53 -11.16 -10.80
N LEU A 38 -4.34 -11.43 -11.31
CA LEU A 38 -4.09 -12.52 -12.26
C LEU A 38 -4.30 -13.89 -11.60
N THR A 39 -3.84 -14.05 -10.36
CA THR A 39 -4.08 -15.27 -9.56
C THR A 39 -5.58 -15.50 -9.36
N TYR A 40 -6.33 -14.43 -9.12
CA TYR A 40 -7.78 -14.48 -9.00
C TYR A 40 -8.47 -14.87 -10.32
N LEU A 41 -7.99 -14.38 -11.46
CA LEU A 41 -8.53 -14.73 -12.77
C LEU A 41 -8.17 -16.16 -13.23
N THR A 42 -7.05 -16.69 -12.75
CA THR A 42 -6.51 -18.00 -13.19
C THR A 42 -6.87 -19.15 -12.27
N THR A 43 -7.31 -18.89 -11.05
CA THR A 43 -7.89 -19.90 -10.15
C THR A 43 -9.39 -20.04 -10.42
N SER A 44 -9.87 -21.27 -10.61
CA SER A 44 -11.31 -21.55 -10.78
C SER A 44 -12.09 -21.02 -9.57
N LEU A 45 -12.80 -19.91 -9.78
CA LEU A 45 -13.45 -19.14 -8.72
C LEU A 45 -14.50 -19.98 -7.96
N PRO A 46 -14.41 -20.11 -6.62
CA PRO A 46 -15.52 -20.58 -5.82
C PRO A 46 -16.65 -19.53 -5.82
N LYS A 47 -17.87 -20.02 -5.57
CA LYS A 47 -19.19 -19.34 -5.67
C LYS A 47 -19.17 -17.81 -5.49
N THR A 48 -19.90 -17.15 -6.38
CA THR A 48 -20.00 -15.71 -6.67
C THR A 48 -20.29 -14.75 -5.52
N ASP A 49 -20.61 -15.27 -4.33
CA ASP A 49 -21.04 -14.46 -3.18
C ASP A 49 -19.86 -14.12 -2.24
N CYS A 50 -18.93 -15.04 -2.00
CA CYS A 50 -17.72 -14.76 -1.20
C CYS A 50 -16.64 -14.01 -1.99
N THR A 51 -16.67 -14.11 -3.30
CA THR A 51 -15.66 -13.55 -4.21
C THR A 51 -15.75 -12.02 -4.33
N LYS A 52 -16.93 -11.43 -4.09
CA LYS A 52 -17.17 -9.99 -4.17
C LYS A 52 -16.47 -9.23 -3.05
N GLU A 53 -16.59 -9.69 -1.80
CA GLU A 53 -15.97 -9.04 -0.64
C GLU A 53 -14.45 -8.98 -0.76
N TYR A 54 -13.83 -10.06 -1.24
CA TYR A 54 -12.40 -10.12 -1.50
C TYR A 54 -11.96 -9.15 -2.60
N LEU A 55 -12.74 -9.02 -3.69
CA LEU A 55 -12.47 -8.04 -4.75
C LEU A 55 -12.54 -6.60 -4.24
N TYR A 56 -13.55 -6.26 -3.42
CA TYR A 56 -13.63 -4.94 -2.81
C TYR A 56 -12.44 -4.66 -1.89
N PHE A 57 -11.99 -5.65 -1.12
CA PHE A 57 -10.79 -5.53 -0.30
C PHE A 57 -9.53 -5.31 -1.16
N LEU A 58 -9.40 -6.01 -2.28
CA LEU A 58 -8.26 -5.89 -3.18
C LEU A 58 -8.21 -4.52 -3.88
N VAL A 59 -9.35 -4.05 -4.40
CA VAL A 59 -9.46 -2.72 -5.02
C VAL A 59 -9.23 -1.62 -3.98
N GLY A 60 -9.86 -1.74 -2.80
CA GLY A 60 -9.66 -0.81 -1.69
C GLY A 60 -8.21 -0.75 -1.22
N GLY A 61 -7.55 -1.91 -1.12
CA GLY A 61 -6.13 -2.03 -0.79
C GLY A 61 -5.23 -1.37 -1.85
N ALA A 62 -5.55 -1.55 -3.13
CA ALA A 62 -4.81 -0.90 -4.22
C ALA A 62 -4.92 0.62 -4.16
N ILE A 63 -6.14 1.15 -4.03
CA ILE A 63 -6.38 2.59 -3.91
C ILE A 63 -5.64 3.14 -2.69
N THR A 64 -5.81 2.48 -1.53
CA THR A 64 -5.16 2.87 -0.28
C THR A 64 -3.64 2.90 -0.46
N TYR A 65 -3.04 1.85 -1.04
CA TYR A 65 -1.60 1.80 -1.31
C TYR A 65 -1.10 2.97 -2.15
N TYR A 66 -1.75 3.25 -3.29
CA TYR A 66 -1.31 4.34 -4.18
C TYR A 66 -1.51 5.72 -3.56
N VAL A 67 -2.59 5.91 -2.79
CA VAL A 67 -2.84 7.15 -2.03
C VAL A 67 -1.76 7.34 -0.97
N LEU A 68 -1.46 6.31 -0.16
CA LEU A 68 -0.39 6.38 0.83
C LEU A 68 0.96 6.62 0.18
N LEU A 69 1.25 5.98 -0.95
CA LEU A 69 2.50 6.16 -1.66
C LEU A 69 2.66 7.61 -2.17
N ASN A 70 1.58 8.21 -2.69
CA ASN A 70 1.61 9.58 -3.15
C ASN A 70 1.76 10.57 -1.98
N ILE A 71 1.08 10.31 -0.86
CA ILE A 71 1.18 11.11 0.37
C ILE A 71 2.57 10.97 1.01
N TYR A 72 3.14 9.76 1.07
CA TYR A 72 4.47 9.48 1.62
C TYR A 72 5.54 10.41 1.05
N HIS A 73 5.40 10.67 -0.25
CA HIS A 73 6.36 11.37 -1.07
C HIS A 73 6.12 12.89 -1.14
N ILE A 74 5.09 13.39 -0.45
CA ILE A 74 4.75 14.81 -0.34
C ILE A 74 5.63 15.55 0.69
N GLY A 75 6.42 14.81 1.50
CA GLY A 75 7.42 15.36 2.41
C GLY A 75 7.32 14.80 3.83
N HIS A 76 7.88 15.52 4.81
CA HIS A 76 7.97 15.08 6.21
C HIS A 76 6.59 14.81 6.84
N THR A 77 5.58 15.64 6.51
CA THR A 77 4.19 15.47 6.98
C THR A 77 3.56 14.20 6.40
N GLY A 78 3.84 13.89 5.13
CA GLY A 78 3.35 12.70 4.46
C GLY A 78 3.83 11.40 5.10
N ARG A 79 5.12 11.35 5.48
CA ARG A 79 5.70 10.19 6.19
C ARG A 79 5.01 9.93 7.53
N LYS A 80 4.64 10.98 8.27
CA LYS A 80 3.89 10.84 9.53
C LYS A 80 2.49 10.28 9.31
N VAL A 81 1.75 10.78 8.31
CA VAL A 81 0.41 10.27 7.98
C VAL A 81 0.47 8.79 7.62
N VAL A 82 1.41 8.38 6.78
CA VAL A 82 1.59 6.98 6.39
C VAL A 82 1.88 6.09 7.60
N LEU A 83 2.76 6.52 8.51
CA LEU A 83 3.05 5.80 9.75
C LEU A 83 1.83 5.66 10.65
N ILE A 84 1.05 6.74 10.82
CA ILE A 84 -0.18 6.72 11.61
C ILE A 84 -1.20 5.76 11.00
N THR A 85 -1.38 5.80 9.67
CA THR A 85 -2.28 4.88 8.98
C THR A 85 -1.82 3.43 9.10
N LEU A 86 -0.51 3.15 8.97
CA LEU A 86 0.02 1.79 9.18
C LEU A 86 -0.22 1.31 10.62
N PHE A 87 -0.03 2.19 11.60
CA PHE A 87 -0.24 1.88 13.01
C PHE A 87 -1.71 1.55 13.28
N LEU A 88 -2.63 2.38 12.79
CA LEU A 88 -4.08 2.13 12.86
C LEU A 88 -4.47 0.81 12.19
N LEU A 89 -3.93 0.53 11.01
CA LEU A 89 -4.18 -0.72 10.27
C LEU A 89 -3.69 -1.94 11.05
N GLY A 90 -2.50 -1.84 11.66
CA GLY A 90 -1.93 -2.89 12.52
C GLY A 90 -2.76 -3.13 13.77
N CYS A 91 -3.17 -2.06 14.47
CA CYS A 91 -4.07 -2.16 15.62
C CYS A 91 -5.41 -2.79 15.24
N PHE A 92 -5.98 -2.38 14.10
CA PHE A 92 -7.23 -2.95 13.59
C PHE A 92 -7.08 -4.44 13.24
N SER A 93 -5.95 -4.83 12.65
CA SER A 93 -5.67 -6.24 12.34
C SER A 93 -5.59 -7.10 13.59
N ILE A 94 -4.93 -6.62 14.66
CA ILE A 94 -4.85 -7.34 15.94
C ILE A 94 -6.24 -7.42 16.59
N PHE A 95 -7.00 -6.32 16.54
CA PHE A 95 -8.36 -6.27 17.06
C PHE A 95 -9.29 -7.27 16.36
N MET A 96 -9.25 -7.35 15.03
CA MET A 96 -10.03 -8.32 14.25
C MET A 96 -9.61 -9.76 14.53
N ALA A 97 -8.30 -10.03 14.66
CA ALA A 97 -7.83 -11.37 15.03
C ALA A 97 -8.33 -11.79 16.42
N TYR A 98 -8.29 -10.88 17.40
CA TYR A 98 -8.84 -11.09 18.72
C TYR A 98 -10.36 -11.30 18.68
N TYR A 99 -11.08 -10.52 17.86
CA TYR A 99 -12.51 -10.67 17.66
C TYR A 99 -12.88 -12.04 17.10
N SER A 100 -12.18 -12.51 16.05
CA SER A 100 -12.42 -13.83 15.44
C SER A 100 -12.13 -15.00 16.40
N LEU A 101 -11.15 -14.85 17.30
CA LEU A 101 -10.84 -15.88 18.30
C LEU A 101 -11.98 -16.05 19.32
N ASN A 102 -12.65 -14.95 19.66
CA ASN A 102 -13.72 -14.92 20.67
C ASN A 102 -15.13 -15.08 20.07
N ASN A 103 -15.30 -14.87 18.76
CA ASN A 103 -16.54 -15.05 18.04
C ASN A 103 -16.27 -15.88 16.77
N PRO A 104 -16.24 -17.23 16.88
CA PRO A 104 -16.02 -18.08 15.72
C PRO A 104 -17.18 -17.93 14.74
N VAL A 105 -16.98 -17.12 13.70
CA VAL A 105 -17.88 -17.05 12.55
C VAL A 105 -17.72 -18.35 11.76
N SER A 106 -18.81 -19.08 11.60
CA SER A 106 -18.89 -20.27 10.76
C SER A 106 -18.60 -19.90 9.30
N HIS A 107 -17.39 -20.17 8.82
CA HIS A 107 -17.04 -20.01 7.41
C HIS A 107 -17.78 -21.05 6.56
N CYS A 108 -18.40 -20.60 5.46
CA CYS A 108 -18.91 -21.49 4.43
C CYS A 108 -17.74 -22.22 3.75
N TYR A 109 -17.78 -23.55 3.79
CA TYR A 109 -16.97 -24.46 2.97
C TYR A 109 -17.43 -24.46 1.50
#